data_AF-A0AB38FQT5-F1
#
_entry.id   AF-A0AB38FQT5-F1
#
_cell.length_a   1.000
_cell.length_b   1.000
_cell.length_c   1.000
_cell.angle_alpha   90.00
_cell.angle_beta   90.00
_cell.angle_gamma   90.00
#
_symmetry.space_group_name_H-M   'P 1'
#
loop_
_entity.id
_entity.type
_entity.pdbx_description
1 polymer ?
#
loop_
_entity_poly.entity_id
_entity_poly.type
_entity_poly.pdbx_seq_one_letter_code
_entity_poly.pdbx_strand_id
1 'polypeptide(L)' 'MKATLSILIVFIVALAVGMAGDYFEVNRYIKYVLMIAAIIVTQKLLRK' A
#
# COMPACT_ATOMS: atom_id res chain seq x y z
N MET A 1 9.86 -6.59 13.98
CA MET A 1 8.41 -6.60 14.30
C MET A 1 7.86 -8.02 14.19
N LYS A 2 6.80 -8.37 14.94
CA LYS A 2 6.08 -9.63 14.70
C LYS A 2 5.53 -9.63 13.26
N ALA A 3 5.60 -10.76 12.56
CA ALA A 3 5.18 -10.87 11.16
C ALA A 3 3.74 -10.33 10.93
N THR A 4 2.84 -10.61 11.87
CA THR A 4 1.45 -10.12 11.88
C THR A 4 1.36 -8.59 11.85
N LEU A 5 2.21 -7.89 12.62
CA LEU A 5 2.21 -6.43 12.67
C LEU A 5 2.75 -5.85 11.35
N SER A 6 3.75 -6.48 10.74
CA SER A 6 4.28 -6.05 9.44
C SER A 6 3.23 -6.17 8.33
N ILE A 7 2.46 -7.27 8.33
CA ILE A 7 1.37 -7.47 7.36
C ILE A 7 0.28 -6.43 7.55
N LEU A 8 -0.08 -6.15 8.81
CA LEU A 8 -1.11 -5.14 9.13
C LEU A 8 -0.72 -3.75 8.62
N ILE A 9 0.53 -3.31 8.83
CA ILE A 9 0.99 -2.00 8.35
C ILE A 9 0.96 -1.94 6.83
N VAL A 10 1.43 -2.98 6.14
CA VAL A 10 1.41 -3.04 4.67
C VAL A 10 -0.03 -2.95 4.15
N PHE A 11 -0.97 -3.62 4.80
CA PHE A 11 -2.38 -3.60 4.42
C PHE A 11 -3.00 -2.20 4.60
N ILE A 12 -2.72 -1.54 5.73
CA ILE A 12 -3.19 -0.17 6.00
C ILE A 12 -2.67 0.81 4.94
N VAL A 13 -1.38 0.73 4.60
CA VAL A 13 -0.79 1.62 3.58
C VAL A 13 -1.42 1.37 2.21
N ALA A 14 -1.61 0.11 1.82
CA ALA A 14 -2.24 -0.24 0.54
C ALA A 14 -3.68 0.32 0.45
N LEU A 15 -4.45 0.20 1.54
CA LEU A 15 -5.80 0.76 1.62
C LEU A 15 -5.79 2.28 1.52
N ALA A 16 -4.89 2.96 2.23
CA ALA A 16 -4.77 4.42 2.18
C ALA A 16 -4.47 4.91 0.74
N VAL A 17 -3.60 4.20 0.01
CA VAL A 17 -3.31 4.52 -1.39
C VAL A 17 -4.51 4.24 -2.29
N GLY A 18 -5.25 3.16 -2.05
CA GLY A 18 -6.50 2.88 -2.76
C GLY A 18 -7.53 3.99 -2.57
N MET A 19 -7.78 4.39 -1.32
CA MET A 19 -8.72 5.46 -0.98
C MET A 19 -8.28 6.82 -1.55
N ALA A 20 -6.98 7.13 -1.51
CA ALA A 20 -6.46 8.34 -2.14
C ALA A 20 -6.66 8.29 -3.66
N GLY A 21 -6.40 7.14 -4.29
CA GLY A 21 -6.64 6.95 -5.71
C GLY A 21 -8.11 7.15 -6.09
N ASP A 22 -9.04 6.68 -5.26
CA ASP A 22 -10.48 6.92 -5.45
C ASP A 22 -10.87 8.39 -5.25
N TYR A 23 -10.30 9.06 -4.24
CA TYR A 23 -10.53 10.49 -3.98
C TYR A 23 -10.08 11.39 -5.14
N PHE A 24 -8.96 11.06 -5.79
CA PHE A 24 -8.43 11.81 -6.93
C PHE A 24 -8.93 11.30 -8.30
N GLU A 25 -9.93 10.41 -8.32
CA GLU A 25 -10.50 9.82 -9.54
C GLU A 25 -9.42 9.19 -10.46
N VAL A 26 -8.37 8.63 -9.86
CA VAL A 26 -7.27 8.01 -10.59
C VAL A 26 -7.78 6.79 -11.34
N ASN A 27 -7.35 6.65 -12.60
CA ASN A 27 -7.68 5.48 -13.42
C ASN A 27 -7.38 4.17 -12.66
N ARG A 28 -8.30 3.20 -12.77
CA ARG A 28 -8.21 1.93 -12.01
C ARG A 28 -6.85 1.23 -12.16
N TYR A 29 -6.25 1.26 -13.34
CA TYR A 29 -4.99 0.57 -13.62
C TYR A 29 -3.83 1.27 -12.90
N ILE A 30 -3.79 2.60 -12.96
CA ILE A 30 -2.78 3.41 -12.25
C ILE A 30 -2.96 3.23 -10.74
N LYS A 31 -4.20 3.24 -10.25
CA LYS A 31 -4.49 3.00 -8.83
C LYS A 31 -3.92 1.66 -8.34
N TYR A 32 -4.14 0.57 -9.08
CA TYR A 32 -3.58 -0.74 -8.71
C TYR A 32 -2.05 -0.76 -8.74
N VAL A 33 -1.42 -0.10 -9.72
CA VAL A 33 0.04 0.04 -9.77
C VAL A 33 0.56 0.78 -8.53
N LEU A 34 -0.09 1.88 -8.14
CA LEU A 34 0.27 2.64 -6.95
C LEU A 34 0.10 1.81 -5.67
N MET A 35 -0.97 1.02 -5.56
CA MET A 35 -1.18 0.12 -4.42
C MET A 35 -0.07 -0.94 -4.32
N ILE A 36 0.31 -1.57 -5.44
CA ILE A 36 1.41 -2.55 -5.48
C ILE A 36 2.74 -1.90 -5.12
N ALA A 37 3.03 -0.72 -5.68
CA ALA A 37 4.24 0.03 -5.36
C ALA A 37 4.32 0.35 -3.86
N ALA A 38 3.22 0.80 -3.27
CA ALA A 38 3.13 1.08 -1.84
C ALA A 38 3.38 -0.17 -1.00
N ILE A 39 2.79 -1.31 -1.36
CA ILE A 39 3.02 -2.60 -0.69
C ILE A 39 4.52 -2.96 -0.70
N ILE A 40 5.16 -2.90 -1.87
CA ILE A 40 6.57 -3.27 -2.03
C ILE A 40 7.47 -2.32 -1.23
N VAL A 41 7.24 -1.02 -1.32
CA VAL A 41 8.02 0.00 -0.61
C VAL A 41 7.88 -0.19 0.90
N THR A 42 6.66 -0.34 1.42
CA THR A 42 6.41 -0.56 2.84
C THR A 42 7.03 -1.87 3.33
N GLN A 43 6.92 -2.96 2.57
CA GLN A 43 7.59 -4.22 2.93
C GLN A 43 9.11 -4.07 2.98
N LYS A 44 9.71 -3.36 2.01
CA LYS A 44 11.16 -3.12 1.97
C LYS A 44 11.62 -2.27 3.17
N LEU A 45 10.84 -1.27 3.56
CA LEU A 45 11.11 -0.41 4.72
C LEU A 45 11.01 -1.18 6.03
N LEU A 46 10.04 -2.08 6.18
CA LEU A 46 9.83 -2.87 7.39
C LEU A 46 10.80 -4.06 7.55
N ARG A 47 11.47 -4.48 6.47
CA ARG A 47 12.51 -5.53 6.47
C ARG A 47 13.93 -5.00 6.71
N LYS A 48 14.13 -3.68 6.64
CA LYS A 48 15.35 -3.02 7.14
C LYS A 48 15.31 -2.96 8.65
#